data_AF-A0AAD4GKR6-F1
#
_entry.id   AF-A0AAD4GKR6-F1
#
_cell.length_a   1.000
_cell.length_b   1.000
_cell.length_c   1.000
_cell.angle_alpha   90.00
_cell.angle_beta   90.00
_cell.angle_gamma   90.00
#
_symmetry.space_group_name_H-M   'P 1'
#
loop_
_entity.id
_entity.type
_entity.pdbx_description
1 polymer ?
#
loop_
_entity_poly.entity_id
_entity_poly.type
_entity_poly.pdbx_seq_one_letter_code
_entity_poly.pdbx_strand_id
1 'polypeptide(L)' 'MHHALEIPEILSNIFCYCYTPGVSRPLSDLPALARTCRTFKEPALHMLWEDLPGLSPLLQCLPEASEASYEPFT' A
#
# COMPACT_ATOMS: atom_id res chain seq x y z
N MET A 1 5.28 -21.18 -2.83
CA MET A 1 5.13 -20.32 -4.03
C MET A 1 6.26 -20.67 -4.99
N HIS A 2 6.12 -20.42 -6.29
CA HIS A 2 7.19 -20.72 -7.24
C HIS A 2 8.43 -19.86 -6.95
N HIS A 3 9.65 -20.41 -7.01
CA HIS A 3 10.88 -19.68 -6.66
C HIS A 3 11.08 -18.37 -7.44
N ALA A 4 10.59 -18.28 -8.68
CA ALA A 4 10.64 -17.03 -9.44
C ALA A 4 9.87 -15.88 -8.76
N LEU A 5 8.85 -16.18 -7.95
CA LEU A 5 8.07 -15.21 -7.19
C LEU A 5 8.69 -14.87 -5.82
N GLU A 6 9.87 -15.40 -5.53
CA GLU A 6 10.69 -15.02 -4.38
C GLU A 6 11.80 -14.04 -4.77
N ILE A 7 12.00 -13.82 -6.07
CA ILE A 7 13.00 -12.91 -6.63
C ILE A 7 12.41 -11.49 -6.67
N PRO A 8 12.94 -10.53 -5.88
CA PRO A 8 12.40 -9.18 -5.81
C PRO A 8 12.30 -8.48 -7.17
N GLU A 9 13.29 -8.68 -8.04
CA GLU A 9 13.37 -8.05 -9.37
C GLU A 9 12.23 -8.53 -10.29
N ILE A 10 11.83 -9.80 -10.17
CA ILE A 10 10.70 -10.34 -10.93
C ILE A 10 9.39 -9.74 -10.40
N LEU A 11 9.25 -9.64 -9.07
CA LEU A 11 8.08 -9.01 -8.45
C LEU A 11 7.98 -7.53 -8.84
N SER A 12 9.06 -6.76 -8.79
CA SER A 12 9.09 -5.35 -9.20
C SER A 12 8.69 -5.18 -10.67
N ASN A 13 9.17 -6.04 -11.56
CA ASN A 13 8.75 -6.00 -12.97
C ASN A 13 7.25 -6.27 -13.12
N ILE A 14 6.71 -7.30 -12.45
CA ILE A 14 5.28 -7.61 -12.48
C ILE A 14 4.47 -6.42 -11.94
N PHE A 15 4.87 -5.86 -10.80
CA PHE A 15 4.17 -4.75 -10.17
C PHE A 15 4.21 -3.49 -11.02
N CYS A 16 5.29 -3.25 -11.75
CA CYS A 16 5.39 -2.16 -12.72
C CYS A 16 4.34 -2.28 -13.84
N TYR A 17 3.98 -3.50 -14.26
CA TYR A 17 2.87 -3.69 -15.21
C TYR A 17 1.49 -3.49 -14.57
N CYS A 18 1.36 -3.77 -13.27
CA CYS A 18 0.14 -3.53 -12.51
C CYS A 18 -0.06 -2.05 -12.14
N TYR A 19 1.01 -1.26 -12.18
CA TYR A 19 1.01 0.17 -11.91
C TYR A 19 0.91 0.97 -13.21
N THR A 20 -0.18 1.73 -13.39
CA THR A 20 -0.36 2.61 -14.56
C THR A 20 -0.28 4.08 -14.13
N PRO A 21 0.87 4.76 -14.32
CA PRO A 21 1.01 6.16 -13.93
C PRO A 21 0.05 7.06 -14.71
N GLY A 22 -0.55 8.03 -14.03
CA GLY A 22 -1.43 9.03 -14.64
C GLY A 22 -2.89 8.58 -14.85
N VAL A 23 -3.20 7.30 -14.67
CA VAL A 23 -4.60 6.87 -14.59
C VAL A 23 -5.01 6.92 -13.13
N SER A 24 -5.81 7.94 -12.76
CA SER A 24 -6.52 8.00 -11.48
C SER A 24 -7.62 6.93 -11.43
N ARG A 25 -7.23 5.67 -11.56
CA ARG A 25 -8.13 4.54 -11.29
C ARG A 25 -8.26 4.42 -9.78
N PRO A 26 -9.48 4.24 -9.24
CA PRO A 26 -9.67 3.84 -7.84
C PRO A 26 -9.14 2.41 -7.53
N LEU A 27 -8.40 1.80 -8.46
CA LEU A 27 -8.08 0.37 -8.56
C LEU A 27 -6.61 0.21 -9.02
N SER A 28 -5.66 0.80 -8.29
CA SER A 28 -4.31 0.23 -8.32
C SER A 28 -4.43 -1.19 -7.79
N ASP A 29 -3.88 -2.19 -8.50
CA ASP A 29 -3.90 -3.58 -8.01
C ASP A 29 -2.85 -3.80 -6.91
N LEU A 30 -1.97 -2.82 -6.66
CA LEU A 30 -0.89 -2.91 -5.66
C LEU A 30 -1.40 -3.15 -4.21
N PRO A 31 -2.47 -2.50 -3.71
CA PRO A 31 -3.03 -2.82 -2.40
C PRO A 31 -3.65 -4.22 -2.33
N ALA A 32 -4.18 -4.73 -3.46
CA ALA A 32 -4.64 -6.11 -3.53
C ALA A 32 -3.45 -7.07 -3.47
N LEU A 33 -2.40 -6.82 -4.28
CA LEU A 33 -1.15 -7.59 -4.31
C LEU A 33 -0.48 -7.63 -2.93
N ALA A 34 -0.39 -6.49 -2.23
CA ALA A 34 0.20 -6.41 -0.90
C ALA A 34 -0.52 -7.28 0.16
N ARG A 35 -1.81 -7.55 -0.04
CA ARG A 35 -2.63 -8.38 0.86
C ARG A 35 -2.67 -9.86 0.48
N THR A 36 -2.15 -10.25 -0.69
CA THR A 36 -2.20 -11.66 -1.14
C THR A 36 -1.32 -12.58 -0.30
N CYS A 37 -0.07 -12.18 -0.04
CA CYS A 37 0.89 -12.99 0.70
C CYS A 37 2.02 -12.13 1.27
N ARG A 38 2.77 -12.70 2.23
CA ARG A 38 3.88 -12.00 2.90
C ARG A 38 5.00 -11.59 1.94
N THR A 39 5.32 -12.43 0.95
CA THR A 39 6.38 -12.14 -0.02
C THR A 39 6.05 -10.92 -0.89
N PHE A 40 4.77 -10.68 -1.18
CA PHE A 40 4.35 -9.58 -2.06
C PHE A 40 4.14 -8.29 -1.29
N LYS A 41 3.92 -8.38 0.02
CA LYS A 41 3.55 -7.26 0.89
C LYS A 41 4.54 -6.10 0.78
N GLU A 42 5.78 -6.29 1.20
CA GLU A 42 6.81 -5.25 1.18
C GLU A 42 7.07 -4.67 -0.22
N PRO A 43 7.32 -5.46 -1.28
CA PRO A 43 7.60 -4.90 -2.60
C PRO A 43 6.38 -4.20 -3.24
N ALA A 44 5.16 -4.68 -3.00
CA ALA A 44 3.96 -4.02 -3.53
C ALA A 44 3.66 -2.71 -2.79
N LEU A 45 3.89 -2.67 -1.47
CA LEU A 45 3.78 -1.44 -0.68
C LEU A 45 4.84 -0.43 -1.11
N HIS A 46 6.09 -0.85 -1.35
CA HIS A 46 7.14 0.05 -1.80
C HIS A 46 6.72 0.81 -3.07
N MET A 47 6.22 0.10 -4.08
CA MET A 47 5.73 0.70 -5.32
C MET A 47 4.46 1.54 -5.12
N LEU A 48 3.55 1.12 -4.23
CA LEU A 48 2.33 1.87 -3.93
C LEU A 48 2.63 3.25 -3.32
N TRP A 49 3.65 3.34 -2.48
CA TRP A 49 4.05 4.57 -1.79
C TRP A 49 5.17 5.35 -2.51
N GLU A 50 5.69 4.83 -3.63
CA GLU A 50 6.75 5.47 -4.42
C GLU A 50 6.28 6.76 -5.08
N ASP A 51 5.08 6.74 -5.69
CA ASP A 51 4.45 7.91 -6.30
C ASP A 51 3.08 8.16 -5.66
N LEU A 52 3.10 8.99 -4.61
CA LEU A 52 1.91 9.38 -3.88
C LEU A 52 1.43 10.75 -4.37
N PRO A 53 0.23 10.87 -4.97
CA PRO A 53 -0.27 12.13 -5.55
C PRO A 53 -0.61 13.21 -4.51
N GLY A 54 -0.29 12.98 -3.23
CA GLY A 54 -0.51 13.88 -2.10
C GLY A 54 -0.66 13.11 -0.79
N LEU A 55 -0.86 13.82 0.33
CA LEU A 55 -0.97 13.21 1.65
C LEU A 55 -2.36 12.64 1.98
N SER A 56 -3.38 12.90 1.14
CA SER A 56 -4.75 12.45 1.37
C SER A 56 -4.90 10.95 1.68
N PRO A 57 -4.29 10.00 0.93
CA PRO A 57 -4.37 8.58 1.24
C PRO A 57 -3.72 8.18 2.57
N LEU A 58 -2.69 8.92 3.04
CA LEU A 58 -2.09 8.70 4.36
C LEU A 58 -3.04 9.09 5.48
N LEU A 59 -3.75 10.21 5.32
CA LEU A 59 -4.73 10.68 6.30
C LEU A 59 -5.88 9.68 6.48
N GLN A 60 -6.28 8.98 5.42
CA GLN A 60 -7.30 7.91 5.49
C GLN A 60 -6.82 6.64 6.19
N CYS A 61 -5.51 6.47 6.35
CA CYS A 61 -4.92 5.32 7.05
C CYS A 61 -4.73 5.59 8.54
N LEU A 62 -4.90 6.85 9.00
CA LEU A 62 -4.86 7.17 10.42
C LEU A 62 -6.10 6.57 11.09
N PRO A 63 -5.95 5.94 12.28
CA PRO A 63 -7.12 5.63 13.08
C PRO A 63 -7.87 6.94 13.31
N GLU A 64 -9.20 6.91 13.16
CA GLU A 64 -10.04 7.98 13.67
C GLU A 64 -9.59 8.23 15.10
N ALA A 65 -9.25 9.48 15.44
CA ALA A 65 -8.83 9.82 16.79
C ALA A 65 -9.99 9.46 17.71
N SER A 66 -9.96 8.24 18.25
CA SER A 66 -10.95 7.75 19.19
C SER A 66 -10.93 8.76 20.31
N GLU A 67 -12.08 9.37 20.55
CA GLU A 67 -12.34 10.34 21.61
C GLU A 67 -11.40 10.06 22.78
N ALA A 68 -10.32 10.84 22.86
CA ALA A 68 -9.50 10.85 24.04
C ALA A 68 -10.44 11.41 25.10
N SER A 69 -11.03 10.49 25.86
CA SER A 69 -11.85 10.78 27.02
C SER A 69 -11.05 11.74 27.89
N TYR A 70 -11.41 13.02 27.78
CA TYR A 70 -11.05 14.02 28.76
C TYR A 70 -11.74 13.57 30.05
N GLU A 71 -11.02 12.83 30.90
CA GLU A 71 -11.37 12.68 32.31
C GLU A 71 -10.91 13.97 32.99
N PRO A 72 -11.81 14.91 33.35
CA PRO A 72 -11.42 16.07 34.12
C PRO A 72 -10.94 15.60 35.49
N PHE A 73 -9.72 15.98 35.87
CA PHE A 73 -9.21 15.80 37.22
C PHE A 73 -10.18 16.47 38.21
N THR A 74 -10.89 15.65 39.00
CA THR A 74 -11.62 16.08 40.20
C THR A 74 -10.96 15.46 41.41
#